data_AF-A0A2V8LTZ7-F1
#
_entry.id   AF-A0A2V8LTZ7-F1
#
_cell.length_a   1.000
_cell.length_b   1.000
_cell.length_c   1.000
_cell.angle_alpha   90.00
_cell.angle_beta   90.00
_cell.angle_gamma   90.00
#
_symmetry.space_group_name_H-M   'P 1'
#
loop_
_entity.id
_entity.type
_entity.pdbx_description
1 polymer ?
#
loop_
_entity_poly.entity_id
_entity_poly.type
_entity_poly.pdbx_seq_one_letter_code
_entity_poly.pdbx_strand_id
1 'polypeptide(L)'
;MAEEAAAEVNRGERGSKHFEIGRILHLKSEIRNFQLDSVQSEISDFGFEMQDSSNFKMFSPASCRIKGVLMRNGLVMLIAMLAVSLLPPGAAAQAPPRMPDGHPNLQGTYDLATLTPLERPAGAKAILTAEEAGKLENEVAARKELGDRPISGNRTAPPKGGDGSTGAAGGVGGYNTFWLDPGSSYTIVNGERRTSIVIDPPDGRVPPMTPEARQRALSRLVRPTSDTTQSNDPGLEPPGSYDNPEQRPLGERCLLGFGSTSGPPALPDYFYNNLHQIVQTKDYVMILTEMVHDARVIRMNSQHLPKTVRKWMGDSVGHWEGDTLVVDTTNFTDKTRFRGASEDMHVVERFTRVGPKALLYRFTIEDPATWARPWTGEYTWPATDEHIYEYACHESNYALENILRGARRREADEAAEKARQ
;
A
#
# COMPACT_ATOMS: atom_id res chain seq x y z
N MET A 1 -61.23 -19.96 31.29
CA MET A 1 -61.34 -20.48 29.91
C MET A 1 -59.92 -20.66 29.41
N ALA A 2 -59.15 -21.71 29.68
CA ALA A 2 -59.40 -23.16 29.75
C ALA A 2 -59.86 -23.77 28.41
N GLU A 3 -58.90 -24.35 27.69
CA GLU A 3 -58.88 -25.49 26.73
C GLU A 3 -57.58 -25.34 25.90
N GLU A 4 -56.50 -26.13 25.96
CA GLU A 4 -56.23 -27.59 26.05
C GLU A 4 -56.32 -28.36 24.70
N ALA A 5 -55.38 -29.33 24.55
CA ALA A 5 -55.18 -30.37 23.53
C ALA A 5 -54.14 -30.07 22.40
N ALA A 6 -52.90 -30.60 22.48
CA ALA A 6 -52.42 -31.97 22.22
C ALA A 6 -52.04 -32.17 20.73
N ALA A 7 -50.75 -32.22 20.36
CA ALA A 7 -49.81 -33.36 20.40
C ALA A 7 -49.96 -34.33 19.21
N GLU A 8 -48.95 -34.37 18.33
CA GLU A 8 -48.56 -35.61 17.65
C GLU A 8 -47.05 -35.65 17.36
N VAL A 9 -46.50 -36.85 17.52
CA VAL A 9 -45.08 -37.22 17.62
C VAL A 9 -44.80 -38.25 16.53
N ASN A 10 -43.73 -38.09 15.73
CA ASN A 10 -42.62 -39.07 15.58
C ASN A 10 -41.74 -38.88 14.34
N ARG A 11 -40.43 -39.14 14.57
CA ARG A 11 -39.41 -39.85 13.75
C ARG A 11 -39.44 -39.57 12.23
N GLY A 12 -38.41 -39.00 11.63
CA GLY A 12 -36.99 -39.29 11.79
C GLY A 12 -36.47 -39.86 10.46
N GLU A 13 -35.37 -39.32 9.92
CA GLU A 13 -34.34 -40.09 9.20
C GLU A 13 -33.27 -39.15 8.63
N ARG A 14 -32.02 -39.51 8.89
CA ARG A 14 -30.82 -39.02 8.20
C ARG A 14 -30.88 -39.50 6.75
N GLY A 15 -30.75 -38.58 5.80
CA GLY A 15 -30.65 -38.91 4.38
C GLY A 15 -29.74 -37.93 3.66
N SER A 16 -28.46 -38.28 3.58
CA SER A 16 -27.52 -37.70 2.62
C SER A 16 -28.11 -37.81 1.21
N LYS A 17 -28.22 -36.70 0.47
CA LYS A 17 -28.37 -36.74 -0.99
C LYS A 17 -27.48 -35.70 -1.67
N HIS A 18 -26.50 -36.27 -2.35
CA HIS A 18 -25.77 -35.79 -3.51
C HIS A 18 -26.40 -34.61 -4.26
N PHE A 19 -25.59 -33.58 -4.50
CA PHE A 19 -25.78 -32.65 -5.61
C PHE A 19 -25.36 -33.34 -6.91
N GLU A 20 -26.32 -33.61 -7.79
CA GLU A 20 -26.07 -33.96 -9.19
C GLU A 20 -25.88 -32.70 -10.02
N ILE A 21 -24.77 -32.68 -10.77
CA ILE A 21 -24.46 -31.71 -11.83
C ILE A 21 -25.12 -32.23 -13.12
N GLY A 22 -25.97 -31.44 -13.77
CA GLY A 22 -26.48 -31.80 -15.09
C GLY A 22 -27.45 -30.82 -15.77
N ARG A 23 -26.94 -30.24 -16.87
CA ARG A 23 -27.62 -29.80 -18.12
C ARG A 23 -28.10 -28.35 -18.30
N ILE A 24 -27.32 -27.69 -19.16
CA ILE A 24 -27.59 -26.60 -20.11
C ILE A 24 -28.82 -26.91 -21.00
N LEU A 25 -29.78 -25.98 -21.13
CA LEU A 25 -30.25 -25.36 -22.40
C LEU A 25 -31.57 -24.58 -22.24
N HIS A 26 -31.60 -23.42 -22.92
CA HIS A 26 -32.76 -22.69 -23.46
C HIS A 26 -33.79 -22.03 -22.51
N LEU A 27 -33.80 -20.68 -22.51
CA LEU A 27 -35.03 -19.92 -22.79
C LEU A 27 -34.69 -18.50 -23.31
N LYS A 28 -34.57 -18.35 -24.63
CA LYS A 28 -34.72 -17.09 -25.36
C LYS A 28 -36.15 -17.05 -25.86
N SER A 29 -37.08 -16.42 -25.12
CA SER A 29 -38.29 -15.78 -25.66
C SER A 29 -39.27 -15.47 -24.54
N GLU A 30 -39.23 -14.27 -23.96
CA GLU A 30 -40.43 -13.67 -23.33
C GLU A 30 -40.28 -12.18 -22.99
N ILE A 31 -39.70 -11.37 -23.88
CA ILE A 31 -39.98 -9.92 -23.90
C ILE A 31 -40.04 -9.46 -25.37
N ARG A 32 -41.14 -9.81 -26.05
CA ARG A 32 -41.62 -9.07 -27.22
C ARG A 32 -43.01 -8.56 -26.87
N ASN A 33 -43.08 -7.29 -26.49
CA ASN A 33 -44.17 -6.35 -26.79
C ASN A 33 -44.18 -5.24 -25.73
N PHE A 34 -43.27 -4.28 -25.88
CA PHE A 34 -43.53 -2.90 -25.49
C PHE A 34 -42.92 -2.01 -26.58
N GLN A 35 -43.78 -1.43 -27.42
CA GLN A 35 -43.42 -0.32 -28.31
C GLN A 35 -43.36 0.95 -27.45
N LEU A 36 -42.23 1.63 -27.49
CA LEU A 36 -42.13 3.05 -27.13
C LEU A 36 -41.50 3.77 -28.32
N ASP A 37 -42.21 4.78 -28.81
CA ASP A 37 -41.81 5.60 -29.95
C ASP A 37 -40.57 6.46 -29.62
N SER A 38 -39.59 6.33 -30.51
CA SER A 38 -38.50 7.26 -30.89
C SER A 38 -38.13 8.43 -29.98
N VAL A 39 -36.95 8.36 -29.34
CA VAL A 39 -35.80 9.28 -29.54
C VAL A 39 -34.49 8.48 -29.28
N GLN A 40 -33.58 8.51 -30.26
CA GLN A 40 -32.27 7.85 -30.23
C GLN A 40 -31.26 8.58 -29.33
N SER A 41 -30.68 7.88 -28.35
CA SER A 41 -29.22 7.69 -28.22
C SER A 41 -28.95 6.66 -27.10
N GLU A 42 -28.18 5.63 -27.43
CA GLU A 42 -27.92 4.43 -26.63
C GLU A 42 -27.19 4.73 -25.32
N ILE A 43 -27.80 4.36 -24.19
CA ILE A 43 -27.10 4.01 -22.95
C ILE A 43 -27.38 2.53 -22.73
N SER A 44 -26.50 1.67 -23.22
CA SER A 44 -26.47 0.25 -22.90
C SER A 44 -25.02 -0.21 -22.90
N ASP A 45 -24.40 -0.17 -21.71
CA ASP A 45 -23.48 -1.20 -21.21
C ASP A 45 -22.87 -0.72 -19.88
N PHE A 46 -23.62 -0.85 -18.79
CA PHE A 46 -23.03 -1.01 -17.46
C PHE A 46 -22.93 -2.51 -17.17
N GLY A 47 -21.95 -3.15 -17.80
CA GLY A 47 -21.49 -4.48 -17.43
C GLY A 47 -20.42 -4.36 -16.35
N PHE A 48 -20.80 -4.46 -15.08
CA PHE A 48 -19.86 -4.91 -14.06
C PHE A 48 -19.67 -6.42 -14.28
N GLU A 49 -18.70 -6.80 -15.11
CA GLU A 49 -18.22 -8.18 -15.16
C GLU A 49 -17.28 -8.38 -13.97
N MET A 50 -17.87 -8.75 -12.83
CA MET A 50 -17.16 -9.26 -11.68
C MET A 50 -16.54 -10.60 -12.11
N GLN A 51 -15.22 -10.63 -12.36
CA GLN A 51 -14.51 -11.88 -12.61
C GLN A 51 -14.62 -12.76 -11.36
N ASP A 52 -15.52 -13.73 -11.44
CA ASP A 52 -15.74 -14.76 -10.45
C ASP A 52 -14.53 -15.71 -10.43
N SER A 53 -13.71 -15.62 -9.39
CA SER A 53 -12.50 -16.44 -9.20
C SER A 53 -12.82 -17.85 -8.65
N SER A 54 -14.08 -18.28 -8.64
CA SER A 54 -14.49 -19.58 -8.10
C SER A 54 -14.29 -20.80 -9.04
N ASN A 55 -13.18 -20.84 -9.80
CA ASN A 55 -12.84 -21.99 -10.67
C ASN A 55 -11.48 -22.64 -10.43
N PHE A 56 -10.88 -22.52 -9.23
CA PHE A 56 -9.78 -23.40 -8.83
C PHE A 56 -10.23 -24.46 -7.82
N LYS A 57 -10.53 -25.67 -8.33
CA LYS A 57 -10.55 -26.89 -7.52
C LYS A 57 -9.11 -27.32 -7.24
N MET A 58 -8.58 -26.97 -6.06
CA MET A 58 -7.38 -27.61 -5.54
C MET A 58 -7.70 -29.05 -5.11
N PHE A 59 -7.07 -30.02 -5.78
CA PHE A 59 -7.03 -31.41 -5.35
C PHE A 59 -6.23 -31.52 -4.04
N SER A 60 -6.87 -32.05 -2.99
CA SER A 60 -6.20 -32.49 -1.76
C SER A 60 -5.55 -33.86 -1.99
N PRO A 61 -4.25 -34.08 -1.69
CA PRO A 61 -3.69 -35.42 -1.65
C PRO A 61 -4.13 -36.13 -0.36
N ALA A 62 -4.70 -37.31 -0.56
CA ALA A 62 -5.29 -38.18 0.43
C ALA A 62 -4.34 -38.54 1.60
N SER A 63 -4.89 -38.49 2.81
CA SER A 63 -4.33 -39.08 4.02
C SER A 63 -4.10 -40.58 3.85
N CYS A 64 -2.83 -40.99 3.84
CA CYS A 64 -2.43 -42.39 3.88
C CYS A 64 -2.66 -42.95 5.29
N ARG A 65 -3.65 -43.84 5.43
CA ARG A 65 -3.86 -44.65 6.64
C ARG A 65 -2.84 -45.79 6.67
N ILE A 66 -1.86 -45.71 7.58
CA ILE A 66 -1.00 -46.86 7.91
C ILE A 66 -1.72 -47.73 8.95
N LYS A 67 -1.91 -49.00 8.60
CA LYS A 67 -2.49 -50.05 9.44
C LYS A 67 -1.59 -50.35 10.64
N GLY A 68 -2.20 -50.47 11.82
CA GLY A 68 -1.55 -51.02 13.01
C GLY A 68 -1.25 -52.51 12.86
N VAL A 69 -0.08 -52.90 13.34
CA VAL A 69 0.29 -54.28 13.64
C VAL A 69 0.83 -54.31 15.07
N LEU A 70 0.16 -55.08 15.93
CA LEU A 70 0.62 -55.48 17.27
C LEU A 70 1.68 -56.58 17.13
N MET A 71 2.79 -56.46 17.89
CA MET A 71 3.57 -57.56 18.49
C MET A 71 4.62 -56.90 19.42
N ARG A 72 4.45 -56.88 20.76
CA ARG A 72 4.66 -57.93 21.78
C ARG A 72 6.14 -58.13 22.20
N ASN A 73 6.39 -57.73 23.46
CA ASN A 73 7.40 -58.19 24.44
C ASN A 73 8.89 -57.81 24.29
N GLY A 74 9.47 -57.29 25.38
CA GLY A 74 10.92 -57.36 25.63
C GLY A 74 11.47 -56.28 26.56
N LEU A 75 11.42 -56.54 27.86
CA LEU A 75 12.16 -55.85 28.95
C LEU A 75 13.67 -55.72 28.62
N VAL A 76 14.34 -54.61 28.99
CA VAL A 76 15.67 -54.55 29.66
C VAL A 76 16.25 -53.11 29.72
N MET A 77 16.55 -52.70 30.97
CA MET A 77 17.60 -51.80 31.51
C MET A 77 17.88 -50.41 30.92
N LEU A 78 17.50 -49.41 31.73
CA LEU A 78 18.38 -48.46 32.44
C LEU A 78 19.87 -48.41 32.00
N ILE A 79 20.23 -47.44 31.15
CA ILE A 79 21.57 -46.80 31.16
C ILE A 79 21.36 -45.30 31.01
N ALA A 80 21.60 -44.58 32.11
CA ALA A 80 21.87 -43.16 32.11
C ALA A 80 23.24 -42.92 31.46
N MET A 81 23.26 -42.24 30.32
CA MET A 81 24.49 -41.62 29.80
C MET A 81 24.23 -40.12 29.66
N LEU A 82 25.11 -39.36 30.30
CA LEU A 82 25.27 -37.92 30.14
C LEU A 82 25.34 -37.56 28.65
N ALA A 83 24.26 -37.04 28.10
CA ALA A 83 24.33 -36.20 26.92
C ALA A 83 24.66 -34.79 27.39
N VAL A 84 25.97 -34.48 27.42
CA VAL A 84 26.41 -33.08 27.39
C VAL A 84 25.83 -32.49 26.12
N SER A 85 24.81 -31.65 26.28
CA SER A 85 24.22 -30.86 25.22
C SER A 85 25.27 -29.86 24.73
N LEU A 86 26.07 -30.30 23.76
CA LEU A 86 26.78 -29.42 22.84
C LEU A 86 25.71 -28.65 22.07
N LEU A 87 25.30 -27.52 22.63
CA LEU A 87 24.66 -26.45 21.85
C LEU A 87 25.63 -26.13 20.70
N PRO A 88 25.20 -26.21 19.43
CA PRO A 88 26.02 -25.74 18.33
C PRO A 88 26.39 -24.29 18.61
N PRO A 89 27.66 -23.87 18.42
CA PRO A 89 28.01 -22.46 18.43
C PRO A 89 27.09 -21.75 17.43
N GLY A 90 26.57 -20.60 17.84
CA GLY A 90 25.51 -19.87 17.17
C GLY A 90 25.69 -19.86 15.65
N ALA A 91 24.61 -20.16 14.93
CA ALA A 91 24.56 -20.08 13.48
C ALA A 91 25.20 -18.76 13.05
N ALA A 92 26.40 -18.82 12.48
CA ALA A 92 27.04 -17.66 11.88
C ALA A 92 26.03 -17.10 10.88
N ALA A 93 25.68 -15.83 11.03
CA ALA A 93 24.76 -15.16 10.12
C ALA A 93 25.28 -15.40 8.69
N GLN A 94 24.49 -16.11 7.88
CA GLN A 94 24.90 -16.48 6.54
C GLN A 94 25.18 -15.19 5.77
N ALA A 95 26.40 -15.09 5.22
CA ALA A 95 26.82 -13.91 4.49
C ALA A 95 25.81 -13.61 3.36
N PRO A 96 25.48 -12.34 3.13
CA PRO A 96 24.51 -11.99 2.10
C PRO A 96 24.98 -12.51 0.73
N PRO A 97 24.04 -12.96 -0.13
CA PRO A 97 24.40 -13.38 -1.48
C PRO A 97 25.14 -12.25 -2.20
N ARG A 98 26.07 -12.61 -3.10
CA ARG A 98 26.88 -11.65 -3.87
C ARG A 98 26.66 -11.82 -5.36
N MET A 99 26.81 -10.72 -6.09
CA MET A 99 26.83 -10.69 -7.55
C MET A 99 28.20 -11.17 -8.07
N PRO A 100 28.34 -11.52 -9.37
CA PRO A 100 29.62 -11.94 -9.96
C PRO A 100 30.75 -10.90 -9.86
N ASP A 101 30.41 -9.62 -9.70
CA ASP A 101 31.37 -8.52 -9.50
C ASP A 101 31.84 -8.38 -8.03
N GLY A 102 31.35 -9.24 -7.12
CA GLY A 102 31.74 -9.30 -5.72
C GLY A 102 30.92 -8.41 -4.80
N HIS A 103 30.06 -7.52 -5.30
CA HIS A 103 29.19 -6.71 -4.46
C HIS A 103 28.00 -7.52 -3.92
N PRO A 104 27.37 -7.10 -2.80
CA PRO A 104 26.13 -7.72 -2.32
C PRO A 104 25.05 -7.74 -3.40
N ASN A 105 24.35 -8.86 -3.49
CA ASN A 105 23.20 -9.04 -4.34
C ASN A 105 21.96 -8.44 -3.66
N LEU A 106 21.53 -7.31 -4.18
CA LEU A 106 20.33 -6.59 -3.76
C LEU A 106 19.10 -6.98 -4.60
N GLN A 107 19.23 -7.87 -5.59
CA GLN A 107 18.09 -8.26 -6.41
C GLN A 107 16.99 -8.95 -5.60
N GLY A 108 15.76 -8.70 -6.01
CA GLY A 108 14.57 -9.31 -5.43
C GLY A 108 13.41 -8.34 -5.32
N THR A 109 12.29 -8.86 -4.85
CA THR A 109 11.12 -8.07 -4.47
C THR A 109 11.15 -7.84 -2.96
N TYR A 110 10.78 -6.65 -2.55
CA TYR A 110 10.73 -6.23 -1.17
C TYR A 110 9.39 -5.60 -0.85
N ASP A 111 8.88 -5.88 0.35
CA ASP A 111 7.69 -5.25 0.88
C ASP A 111 8.11 -4.09 1.80
N LEU A 112 7.64 -2.88 1.52
CA LEU A 112 7.96 -1.69 2.33
C LEU A 112 6.93 -1.44 3.44
N ALA A 113 5.86 -2.23 3.53
CA ALA A 113 4.80 -2.05 4.50
C ALA A 113 5.33 -2.13 5.94
N THR A 114 4.93 -1.17 6.78
CA THR A 114 5.37 -1.14 8.17
C THR A 114 4.41 -0.34 9.05
N LEU A 115 4.23 -0.81 10.29
CA LEU A 115 3.51 -0.07 11.32
C LEU A 115 4.33 1.08 11.91
N THR A 116 5.64 1.15 11.60
CA THR A 116 6.50 2.21 12.10
C THR A 116 6.18 3.53 11.39
N PRO A 117 5.70 4.56 12.11
CA PRO A 117 5.41 5.86 11.51
C PRO A 117 6.71 6.56 11.10
N LEU A 118 6.62 7.50 10.16
CA LEU A 118 7.76 8.32 9.78
C LEU A 118 8.34 9.05 11.00
N GLU A 119 7.46 9.70 11.77
CA GLU A 119 7.81 10.52 12.93
C GLU A 119 7.33 9.90 14.23
N ARG A 120 8.13 10.03 15.29
CA ARG A 120 7.83 9.45 16.59
C ARG A 120 6.61 10.10 17.23
N PRO A 121 5.60 9.32 17.68
CA PRO A 121 4.49 9.85 18.45
C PRO A 121 4.98 10.63 19.69
N ALA A 122 4.29 11.71 20.03
CA ALA A 122 4.69 12.54 21.17
C ALA A 122 4.66 11.73 22.47
N GLY A 123 5.74 11.80 23.26
CA GLY A 123 5.88 11.03 24.50
C GLY A 123 6.19 9.55 24.32
N ALA A 124 6.26 9.02 23.09
CA ALA A 124 6.69 7.65 22.86
C ALA A 124 8.21 7.50 23.04
N LYS A 125 8.63 6.35 23.55
CA LYS A 125 10.05 5.96 23.62
C LYS A 125 10.60 5.59 22.25
N ALA A 126 11.93 5.57 22.11
CA ALA A 126 12.58 5.28 20.82
C ALA A 126 12.46 3.81 20.36
N ILE A 127 12.40 2.88 21.31
CA ILE A 127 12.43 1.44 21.06
C ILE A 127 11.29 0.78 21.82
N LEU A 128 10.50 -0.06 21.15
CA LEU A 128 9.48 -0.91 21.76
C LEU A 128 10.12 -2.20 22.29
N THR A 129 9.64 -2.68 23.42
CA THR A 129 9.90 -4.06 23.84
C THR A 129 9.13 -5.01 22.92
N ALA A 130 9.51 -6.29 22.92
CA ALA A 130 8.78 -7.31 22.16
C ALA A 130 7.31 -7.42 22.60
N GLU A 131 7.04 -7.24 23.90
CA GLU A 131 5.69 -7.31 24.46
C GLU A 131 4.81 -6.13 24.01
N GLU A 132 5.33 -4.90 24.07
CA GLU A 132 4.57 -3.72 23.66
C GLU A 132 4.30 -3.71 22.16
N ALA A 133 5.31 -4.06 21.36
CA ALA A 133 5.13 -4.17 19.92
C ALA A 133 4.12 -5.26 19.59
N GLY A 134 4.22 -6.44 20.21
CA GLY A 134 3.25 -7.52 20.02
C GLY A 134 1.83 -7.12 20.39
N LYS A 135 1.65 -6.32 21.46
CA LYS A 135 0.33 -5.75 21.80
C LYS A 135 -0.20 -4.85 20.68
N LEU A 136 0.60 -3.90 20.19
CA LEU A 136 0.20 -2.95 19.15
C LEU A 136 -0.05 -3.65 17.79
N GLU A 137 0.80 -4.62 17.44
CA GLU A 137 0.66 -5.46 16.24
C GLU A 137 -0.64 -6.27 16.31
N ASN A 138 -0.97 -6.86 17.46
CA ASN A 138 -2.25 -7.56 17.67
C ASN A 138 -3.46 -6.63 17.59
N GLU A 139 -3.36 -5.39 18.08
CA GLU A 139 -4.43 -4.38 17.95
C GLU A 139 -4.67 -4.00 16.49
N VAL A 140 -3.62 -3.94 15.66
CA VAL A 140 -3.77 -3.75 14.21
C VAL A 140 -4.40 -4.98 13.57
N ALA A 141 -3.91 -6.18 13.89
CA ALA A 141 -4.44 -7.44 13.35
C ALA A 141 -5.95 -7.60 13.66
N ALA A 142 -6.38 -7.29 14.90
CA ALA A 142 -7.79 -7.35 15.29
C ALA A 142 -8.65 -6.32 14.53
N ARG A 143 -8.12 -5.12 14.28
CA ARG A 143 -8.80 -4.11 13.46
C ARG A 143 -8.93 -4.56 12.01
N LYS A 144 -7.89 -5.17 11.45
CA LYS A 144 -7.92 -5.74 10.10
C LYS A 144 -8.96 -6.86 10.01
N GLU A 145 -8.96 -7.80 10.95
CA GLU A 145 -9.94 -8.89 11.00
C GLU A 145 -11.38 -8.36 11.08
N LEU A 146 -11.62 -7.30 11.85
CA LEU A 146 -12.93 -6.63 11.90
C LEU A 146 -13.31 -6.00 10.55
N GLY A 147 -12.37 -5.34 9.89
CA GLY A 147 -12.55 -4.70 8.59
C GLY A 147 -12.74 -5.67 7.42
N ASP A 148 -12.16 -6.87 7.54
CA ASP A 148 -12.25 -7.95 6.55
C ASP A 148 -13.58 -8.73 6.65
N ARG A 149 -14.41 -8.45 7.67
CA ARG A 149 -15.68 -9.16 7.84
C ARG A 149 -16.60 -8.89 6.65
N PRO A 150 -17.30 -9.93 6.14
CA PRO A 150 -18.28 -9.76 5.08
C PRO A 150 -19.33 -8.72 5.46
N ILE A 151 -19.54 -7.75 4.59
CA ILE A 151 -20.64 -6.80 4.71
C ILE A 151 -21.88 -7.46 4.09
N SER A 152 -23.04 -7.27 4.73
CA SER A 152 -24.29 -7.83 4.21
C SER A 152 -24.65 -7.27 2.83
N GLY A 153 -24.96 -8.16 1.89
CA GLY A 153 -25.37 -7.78 0.52
C GLY A 153 -26.73 -7.07 0.46
N ASN A 154 -27.53 -7.12 1.52
CA ASN A 154 -28.83 -6.44 1.61
C ASN A 154 -28.76 -5.04 2.25
N ARG A 155 -27.56 -4.46 2.38
CA ARG A 155 -27.38 -3.12 2.94
C ARG A 155 -28.14 -2.07 2.13
N THR A 156 -28.76 -1.11 2.83
CA THR A 156 -29.38 0.04 2.17
C THR A 156 -28.31 0.94 1.56
N ALA A 157 -28.72 1.79 0.60
CA ALA A 157 -27.85 2.84 0.10
C ALA A 157 -27.35 3.73 1.27
N PRO A 158 -26.11 4.26 1.20
CA PRO A 158 -25.64 5.24 2.17
C PRO A 158 -26.58 6.44 2.30
N PRO A 159 -26.63 7.12 3.45
CA PRO A 159 -27.43 8.32 3.60
C PRO A 159 -27.01 9.38 2.58
N LYS A 160 -27.94 10.25 2.19
CA LYS A 160 -27.61 11.42 1.38
C LYS A 160 -26.61 12.29 2.14
N GLY A 161 -25.47 12.59 1.53
CA GLY A 161 -24.35 13.29 2.17
C GLY A 161 -23.35 12.37 2.88
N GLY A 162 -23.56 11.05 2.84
CA GLY A 162 -22.64 10.05 3.36
C GLY A 162 -23.03 9.42 4.69
N ASP A 163 -22.23 8.47 5.14
CA ASP A 163 -22.39 7.77 6.43
C ASP A 163 -21.72 8.51 7.60
N GLY A 164 -21.11 9.67 7.34
CA GLY A 164 -20.41 10.46 8.37
C GLY A 164 -19.05 9.88 8.75
N SER A 165 -18.55 8.88 8.02
CA SER A 165 -17.21 8.34 8.26
C SER A 165 -16.14 9.37 7.93
N THR A 166 -15.07 9.38 8.74
CA THR A 166 -13.92 10.29 8.59
C THR A 166 -12.97 9.85 7.46
N GLY A 167 -13.49 9.22 6.41
CA GLY A 167 -12.72 8.76 5.26
C GLY A 167 -12.21 9.92 4.40
N ALA A 168 -11.31 9.61 3.46
CA ALA A 168 -10.65 10.59 2.59
C ALA A 168 -11.62 11.47 1.76
N ALA A 169 -12.87 11.02 1.58
CA ALA A 169 -13.89 11.75 0.83
C ALA A 169 -14.85 12.59 1.71
N GLY A 170 -14.53 12.87 2.98
CA GLY A 170 -15.25 13.90 3.74
C GLY A 170 -16.70 13.54 4.09
N GLY A 171 -16.93 12.35 4.66
CA GLY A 171 -18.25 11.94 5.17
C GLY A 171 -19.02 10.99 4.26
N VAL A 172 -18.74 10.96 2.95
CA VAL A 172 -19.38 10.05 1.97
C VAL A 172 -18.97 8.57 2.06
N GLY A 173 -18.05 8.22 2.96
CA GLY A 173 -17.48 6.87 2.99
C GLY A 173 -16.20 6.74 2.18
N GLY A 174 -15.57 5.58 2.29
CA GLY A 174 -14.49 5.12 1.43
C GLY A 174 -14.63 3.62 1.18
N TYR A 175 -13.65 3.04 0.49
CA TYR A 175 -13.51 1.58 0.45
C TYR A 175 -13.45 1.02 1.88
N ASN A 176 -13.97 -0.20 2.06
CA ASN A 176 -13.74 -0.90 3.33
C ASN A 176 -12.23 -1.12 3.54
N THR A 177 -11.81 -1.23 4.78
CA THR A 177 -10.40 -1.36 5.13
C THR A 177 -9.78 -2.70 4.71
N PHE A 178 -10.58 -3.60 4.14
CA PHE A 178 -10.12 -4.85 3.53
C PHE A 178 -9.06 -4.63 2.43
N TRP A 179 -9.20 -3.55 1.66
CA TRP A 179 -8.25 -3.19 0.60
C TRP A 179 -7.01 -2.44 1.10
N LEU A 180 -6.89 -2.24 2.41
CA LEU A 180 -5.73 -1.59 3.01
C LEU A 180 -4.81 -2.63 3.62
N ASP A 181 -3.55 -2.52 3.27
CA ASP A 181 -2.40 -3.23 3.80
C ASP A 181 -1.30 -2.25 4.27
N PRO A 182 -1.46 -1.64 5.46
CA PRO A 182 -0.42 -0.78 6.05
C PRO A 182 0.78 -1.58 6.60
N GLY A 183 0.81 -2.90 6.39
CA GLY A 183 1.73 -3.83 7.02
C GLY A 183 1.24 -4.32 8.39
N SER A 184 1.95 -5.31 8.94
CA SER A 184 1.56 -5.99 10.17
C SER A 184 2.60 -5.94 11.29
N SER A 185 3.76 -5.32 11.05
CA SER A 185 4.88 -5.30 12.00
C SER A 185 5.61 -3.97 12.04
N TYR A 186 6.19 -3.66 13.19
CA TYR A 186 7.16 -2.57 13.33
C TYR A 186 8.48 -2.93 12.65
N THR A 187 9.14 -1.95 12.04
CA THR A 187 10.48 -2.14 11.48
C THR A 187 11.46 -2.52 12.58
N ILE A 188 12.31 -3.51 12.30
CA ILE A 188 13.36 -3.97 13.21
C ILE A 188 14.71 -3.56 12.64
N VAL A 189 15.44 -2.70 13.34
CA VAL A 189 16.80 -2.33 12.96
C VAL A 189 17.75 -2.72 14.07
N ASN A 190 18.79 -3.49 13.76
CA ASN A 190 19.75 -4.02 14.75
C ASN A 190 19.09 -4.77 15.93
N GLY A 191 17.98 -5.48 15.66
CA GLY A 191 17.21 -6.20 16.68
C GLY A 191 16.25 -5.32 17.50
N GLU A 192 16.22 -4.02 17.25
CA GLU A 192 15.39 -3.06 17.97
C GLU A 192 14.16 -2.68 17.15
N ARG A 193 12.96 -2.77 17.75
CA ARG A 193 11.71 -2.31 17.12
C ARG A 193 11.59 -0.80 17.25
N ARG A 194 11.67 -0.09 16.13
CA ARG A 194 11.69 1.38 16.10
C ARG A 194 10.26 1.95 16.19
N THR A 195 10.10 3.03 16.95
CA THR A 195 8.85 3.81 17.00
C THR A 195 8.77 4.95 15.99
N SER A 196 9.84 5.14 15.20
CA SER A 196 9.90 6.11 14.10
C SER A 196 10.89 5.66 13.04
N ILE A 197 10.67 6.05 11.79
CA ILE A 197 11.66 5.91 10.72
C ILE A 197 12.75 6.96 10.88
N VAL A 198 12.39 8.20 11.24
CA VAL A 198 13.39 9.25 11.54
C VAL A 198 14.20 8.83 12.77
N ILE A 199 15.52 8.87 12.64
CA ILE A 199 16.50 8.53 13.69
C ILE A 199 17.42 9.70 14.06
N ASP A 200 17.64 10.62 13.13
CA ASP A 200 18.31 11.89 13.39
C ASP A 200 17.44 12.99 12.79
N PRO A 201 16.90 13.92 13.59
CA PRO A 201 17.13 14.12 15.03
C PRO A 201 16.76 12.95 15.96
N PRO A 202 17.42 12.80 17.14
CA PRO A 202 17.14 11.71 18.08
C PRO A 202 15.72 11.69 18.65
N ASP A 203 15.00 12.81 18.60
CA ASP A 203 13.57 12.87 18.97
C ASP A 203 12.67 12.14 17.95
N GLY A 204 13.23 11.70 16.82
CA GLY A 204 12.57 10.92 15.79
C GLY A 204 11.57 11.73 14.99
N ARG A 205 11.78 13.05 14.85
CA ARG A 205 10.89 13.95 14.14
C ARG A 205 11.61 14.71 13.05
N VAL A 206 10.89 15.00 11.96
CA VAL A 206 11.45 15.83 10.89
C VAL A 206 11.71 17.23 11.47
N PRO A 207 12.89 17.84 11.23
CA PRO A 207 13.18 19.17 11.72
C PRO A 207 12.11 20.19 11.30
N PRO A 208 11.90 21.25 12.09
CA PRO A 208 10.96 22.28 11.72
C PRO A 208 11.37 22.95 10.40
N MET A 209 10.37 23.28 9.59
CA MET A 209 10.57 24.09 8.39
C MET A 209 11.06 25.49 8.74
N THR A 210 11.90 26.07 7.88
CA THR A 210 12.28 27.49 7.93
C THR A 210 11.06 28.39 7.74
N PRO A 211 11.06 29.64 8.22
CA PRO A 211 9.96 30.58 8.00
C PRO A 211 9.63 30.76 6.51
N GLU A 212 10.66 30.85 5.67
CA GLU A 212 10.53 31.00 4.22
C GLU A 212 9.88 29.76 3.61
N ALA A 213 10.26 28.56 4.07
CA ALA A 213 9.66 27.31 3.63
C ALA A 213 8.21 27.18 4.05
N ARG A 214 7.85 27.63 5.26
CA ARG A 214 6.45 27.70 5.69
C ARG A 214 5.66 28.64 4.81
N GLN A 215 6.21 29.80 4.46
CA GLN A 215 5.55 30.74 3.56
C GLN A 215 5.39 30.16 2.15
N ARG A 216 6.41 29.48 1.62
CA ARG A 216 6.30 28.74 0.35
C ARG A 216 5.25 27.64 0.45
N ALA A 217 5.19 26.89 1.55
CA ALA A 217 4.22 25.82 1.74
C ALA A 217 2.79 26.40 1.82
N LEU A 218 2.58 27.49 2.55
CA LEU A 218 1.29 28.18 2.68
C LEU A 218 0.77 28.74 1.35
N SER A 219 1.64 29.31 0.50
CA SER A 219 1.26 29.73 -0.84
C SER A 219 0.97 28.57 -1.80
N ARG A 220 1.19 27.33 -1.35
CA ARG A 220 1.12 26.09 -2.12
C ARG A 220 0.20 25.02 -1.49
N LEU A 221 -0.41 25.32 -0.34
CA LEU A 221 -1.15 24.41 0.54
C LEU A 221 -2.60 24.20 0.08
N VAL A 222 -2.76 23.83 -1.18
CA VAL A 222 -4.07 23.45 -1.73
C VAL A 222 -4.06 21.94 -1.88
N ARG A 223 -4.85 21.25 -1.05
CA ARG A 223 -5.07 19.79 -1.12
C ARG A 223 -6.52 19.55 -1.55
N PRO A 224 -6.76 18.85 -2.68
CA PRO A 224 -8.09 18.53 -3.22
C PRO A 224 -9.00 17.81 -2.26
N THR A 225 -10.15 18.40 -1.93
CA THR A 225 -11.29 17.60 -1.43
C THR A 225 -12.61 17.84 -2.18
N SER A 226 -12.87 18.99 -2.81
CA SER A 226 -14.07 19.17 -3.64
C SER A 226 -14.07 20.44 -4.52
N ASP A 227 -14.99 20.49 -5.49
CA ASP A 227 -15.02 21.43 -6.60
C ASP A 227 -16.13 22.52 -6.51
N THR A 228 -16.75 22.76 -5.34
CA THR A 228 -17.77 23.81 -5.20
C THR A 228 -17.85 24.45 -3.82
N THR A 229 -18.08 25.78 -3.82
CA THR A 229 -18.46 26.63 -2.67
C THR A 229 -19.85 26.32 -2.08
N GLN A 230 -20.53 25.26 -2.54
CA GLN A 230 -21.80 24.78 -2.00
C GLN A 230 -21.67 23.47 -1.23
N SER A 231 -20.52 22.81 -1.28
CA SER A 231 -20.26 21.73 -0.34
C SER A 231 -19.95 22.36 1.01
N ASN A 232 -20.65 21.91 2.04
CA ASN A 232 -20.35 22.12 3.46
C ASN A 232 -19.05 21.39 3.89
N ASP A 233 -18.21 21.06 2.91
CA ASP A 233 -16.81 20.69 3.05
C ASP A 233 -16.06 21.95 3.54
N PRO A 234 -15.27 21.90 4.62
CA PRO A 234 -14.48 23.02 5.09
C PRO A 234 -13.41 23.35 4.04
N GLY A 235 -13.80 24.05 2.97
CA GLY A 235 -13.00 24.37 1.80
C GLY A 235 -11.59 24.82 2.18
N LEU A 236 -10.64 23.89 2.02
CA LEU A 236 -9.23 24.11 2.32
C LEU A 236 -8.52 24.87 1.18
N GLU A 237 -9.28 25.46 0.24
CA GLU A 237 -8.79 25.78 -1.10
C GLU A 237 -9.27 27.13 -1.67
N PRO A 238 -8.42 27.82 -2.46
CA PRO A 238 -8.84 28.92 -3.31
C PRO A 238 -9.73 28.45 -4.47
N PRO A 239 -10.68 29.28 -4.95
CA PRO A 239 -11.42 29.02 -6.18
C PRO A 239 -10.50 28.72 -7.38
N GLY A 240 -10.89 27.76 -8.23
CA GLY A 240 -10.21 27.42 -9.48
C GLY A 240 -9.03 26.44 -9.36
N SER A 241 -8.87 25.80 -8.19
CA SER A 241 -7.79 24.85 -7.92
C SER A 241 -7.85 23.55 -8.77
N TYR A 242 -8.99 23.27 -9.40
CA TYR A 242 -9.21 22.10 -10.28
C TYR A 242 -9.65 22.44 -11.70
N ASP A 243 -9.52 23.71 -12.11
CA ASP A 243 -10.00 24.16 -13.42
C ASP A 243 -9.09 23.69 -14.56
N ASN A 244 -7.85 23.27 -14.24
CA ASN A 244 -6.88 22.77 -15.21
C ASN A 244 -6.45 21.33 -14.86
N PRO A 245 -6.51 20.36 -15.81
CA PRO A 245 -6.01 19.01 -15.60
C PRO A 245 -4.54 18.94 -15.15
N GLU A 246 -3.72 19.94 -15.47
CA GLU A 246 -2.32 20.03 -15.01
C GLU A 246 -2.18 20.39 -13.52
N GLN A 247 -3.22 20.96 -12.90
CA GLN A 247 -3.24 21.29 -11.48
C GLN A 247 -3.62 20.08 -10.60
N ARG A 248 -4.06 18.97 -11.21
CA ARG A 248 -4.41 17.75 -10.50
C ARG A 248 -3.15 17.10 -9.88
N PRO A 249 -3.26 16.43 -8.72
CA PRO A 249 -2.15 15.74 -8.08
C PRO A 249 -1.42 14.76 -9.02
N LEU A 250 -0.12 14.60 -8.85
CA LEU A 250 0.71 13.74 -9.71
C LEU A 250 0.24 12.27 -9.74
N GLY A 251 -0.22 11.75 -8.60
CA GLY A 251 -0.76 10.39 -8.51
C GLY A 251 -2.10 10.23 -9.25
N GLU A 252 -2.97 11.26 -9.23
CA GLU A 252 -4.21 11.25 -10.03
C GLU A 252 -3.91 11.28 -11.54
N ARG A 253 -2.82 11.97 -11.91
CA ARG A 253 -2.32 12.05 -13.29
C ARG A 253 -1.43 10.88 -13.68
N CYS A 254 -1.22 9.90 -12.80
CA CYS A 254 -0.36 8.74 -13.03
C CYS A 254 1.09 9.09 -13.44
N LEU A 255 1.61 10.21 -12.95
CA LEU A 255 2.97 10.68 -13.28
C LEU A 255 4.02 10.20 -12.29
N LEU A 256 3.64 10.02 -11.03
CA LEU A 256 4.48 9.53 -9.94
C LEU A 256 3.60 8.87 -8.88
N GLY A 257 4.20 7.92 -8.16
CA GLY A 257 3.66 7.27 -6.98
C GLY A 257 3.16 8.25 -5.92
N PHE A 258 2.20 7.80 -5.13
CA PHE A 258 1.54 8.64 -4.15
C PHE A 258 2.48 8.97 -2.97
N GLY A 259 2.53 10.24 -2.58
CA GLY A 259 3.41 10.70 -1.51
C GLY A 259 4.88 10.60 -1.89
N SER A 260 5.57 9.58 -1.40
CA SER A 260 7.00 9.36 -1.63
C SER A 260 7.35 7.88 -1.75
N THR A 261 6.40 7.05 -2.22
CA THR A 261 6.61 5.60 -2.36
C THR A 261 7.82 5.27 -3.22
N SER A 262 7.87 5.86 -4.42
CA SER A 262 8.95 5.65 -5.39
C SER A 262 10.27 6.33 -5.00
N GLY A 263 10.18 7.29 -4.08
CA GLY A 263 11.29 8.10 -3.63
C GLY A 263 12.01 8.88 -4.74
N PRO A 264 13.23 9.36 -4.46
CA PRO A 264 13.92 9.34 -3.17
C PRO A 264 13.49 10.47 -2.21
N PRO A 265 13.38 10.21 -0.89
CA PRO A 265 13.50 8.89 -0.27
C PRO A 265 12.25 8.05 -0.49
N ALA A 266 12.41 6.73 -0.68
CA ALA A 266 11.27 5.82 -0.65
C ALA A 266 10.72 5.75 0.79
N LEU A 267 9.42 6.00 0.97
CA LEU A 267 8.73 5.92 2.25
C LEU A 267 7.56 4.93 2.13
N PRO A 268 7.17 4.24 3.22
CA PRO A 268 5.92 3.48 3.24
C PRO A 268 4.73 4.41 2.96
N ASP A 269 3.76 3.93 2.20
CA ASP A 269 2.54 4.68 1.94
C ASP A 269 1.53 4.57 3.10
N TYR A 270 1.61 3.49 3.88
CA TYR A 270 0.65 3.09 4.90
C TYR A 270 -0.74 2.73 4.34
N PHE A 271 -0.82 2.36 3.06
CA PHE A 271 -2.04 1.95 2.38
C PHE A 271 -1.89 0.60 1.72
N TYR A 272 -1.34 0.47 0.52
CA TYR A 272 -1.31 -0.77 -0.25
C TYR A 272 -0.33 -0.67 -1.42
N ASN A 273 -0.13 -1.74 -2.20
CA ASN A 273 0.84 -1.77 -3.30
C ASN A 273 2.26 -1.36 -2.85
N ASN A 274 2.69 -2.00 -1.76
CA ASN A 274 3.93 -1.71 -1.05
C ASN A 274 5.18 -2.26 -1.75
N LEU A 275 5.03 -3.11 -2.78
CA LEU A 275 6.14 -3.89 -3.31
C LEU A 275 7.10 -3.03 -4.14
N HIS A 276 8.39 -3.31 -3.97
CA HIS A 276 9.49 -2.71 -4.72
C HIS A 276 10.40 -3.82 -5.24
N GLN A 277 10.67 -3.82 -6.54
CA GLN A 277 11.59 -4.77 -7.16
C GLN A 277 12.91 -4.09 -7.48
N ILE A 278 14.00 -4.68 -7.00
CA ILE A 278 15.35 -4.25 -7.35
C ILE A 278 15.89 -5.18 -8.44
N VAL A 279 16.30 -4.58 -9.56
CA VAL A 279 17.06 -5.23 -10.62
C VAL A 279 18.46 -4.63 -10.61
N GLN A 280 19.48 -5.47 -10.48
CA GLN A 280 20.87 -5.04 -10.31
C GLN A 280 21.73 -5.62 -11.42
N THR A 281 22.48 -4.75 -12.07
CA THR A 281 23.57 -5.08 -12.98
C THR A 281 24.86 -4.44 -12.45
N LYS A 282 25.97 -4.68 -13.14
CA LYS A 282 27.24 -4.03 -12.80
C LYS A 282 27.17 -2.50 -12.94
N ASP A 283 26.47 -2.01 -13.97
CA ASP A 283 26.51 -0.60 -14.38
C ASP A 283 25.26 0.18 -13.94
N TYR A 284 24.17 -0.52 -13.58
CA TYR A 284 22.89 0.08 -13.20
C TYR A 284 22.20 -0.71 -12.09
N VAL A 285 21.49 0.01 -11.23
CA VAL A 285 20.47 -0.52 -10.32
C VAL A 285 19.14 0.12 -10.68
N MET A 286 18.10 -0.67 -10.89
CA MET A 286 16.74 -0.19 -11.09
C MET A 286 15.91 -0.55 -9.87
N ILE A 287 15.10 0.39 -9.40
CA ILE A 287 14.05 0.14 -8.42
C ILE A 287 12.72 0.39 -9.13
N LEU A 288 11.93 -0.68 -9.29
CA LEU A 288 10.56 -0.62 -9.79
C LEU A 288 9.61 -0.59 -8.60
N THR A 289 8.79 0.44 -8.49
CA THR A 289 7.74 0.58 -7.48
C THR A 289 6.41 0.07 -8.04
N GLU A 290 5.73 -0.78 -7.29
CA GLU A 290 4.43 -1.37 -7.67
C GLU A 290 3.37 -0.29 -7.91
N MET A 291 3.28 0.68 -7.01
CA MET A 291 2.31 1.77 -7.12
C MET A 291 2.62 2.71 -8.30
N VAL A 292 1.59 3.01 -9.09
CA VAL A 292 1.66 3.74 -10.37
C VAL A 292 2.39 2.93 -11.43
N HIS A 293 3.73 2.79 -11.35
CA HIS A 293 4.64 1.95 -12.16
C HIS A 293 6.03 2.63 -12.29
N ASP A 294 6.53 3.24 -11.21
CA ASP A 294 7.72 4.09 -11.29
C ASP A 294 9.00 3.24 -11.38
N ALA A 295 9.79 3.46 -12.43
CA ALA A 295 11.10 2.84 -12.61
C ALA A 295 12.22 3.85 -12.37
N ARG A 296 12.84 3.78 -11.19
CA ARG A 296 13.99 4.63 -10.84
C ARG A 296 15.29 3.94 -11.27
N VAL A 297 15.97 4.52 -12.25
CA VAL A 297 17.27 4.01 -12.75
C VAL A 297 18.42 4.76 -12.10
N ILE A 298 19.25 4.02 -11.36
CA ILE A 298 20.44 4.50 -10.66
C ILE A 298 21.67 4.08 -11.48
N ARG A 299 22.46 5.07 -11.90
CA ARG A 299 23.67 4.85 -12.71
C ARG A 299 24.88 4.66 -11.81
N MET A 300 25.62 3.57 -12.00
CA MET A 300 26.77 3.27 -11.14
C MET A 300 28.01 4.05 -11.57
N ASN A 301 28.77 4.56 -10.60
CA ASN A 301 30.07 5.23 -10.75
C ASN A 301 30.11 6.28 -11.87
N SER A 302 29.00 6.99 -12.04
CA SER A 302 28.79 7.95 -13.12
C SER A 302 28.90 9.39 -12.60
N GLN A 303 28.95 10.35 -13.52
CA GLN A 303 28.74 11.75 -13.14
C GLN A 303 27.25 12.09 -13.12
N HIS A 304 26.88 13.04 -12.27
CA HIS A 304 25.55 13.65 -12.33
C HIS A 304 25.35 14.39 -13.65
N LEU A 305 24.11 14.43 -14.09
CA LEU A 305 23.70 15.25 -15.23
C LEU A 305 23.91 16.74 -14.93
N PRO A 306 24.09 17.58 -15.97
CA PRO A 306 24.12 19.03 -15.78
C PRO A 306 22.90 19.51 -15.00
N LYS A 307 23.09 20.48 -14.10
CA LYS A 307 22.02 21.03 -13.24
C LYS A 307 20.81 21.60 -13.99
N THR A 308 20.94 21.84 -15.30
CA THR A 308 19.84 22.26 -16.19
C THR A 308 18.87 21.12 -16.52
N VAL A 309 19.29 19.86 -16.35
CA VAL A 309 18.44 18.68 -16.58
C VAL A 309 17.84 18.27 -15.23
N ARG A 310 16.57 18.63 -15.02
CA ARG A 310 15.81 18.31 -13.80
C ARG A 310 14.82 17.18 -14.07
N LYS A 311 14.71 16.23 -13.13
CA LYS A 311 13.89 15.02 -13.25
C LYS A 311 12.86 14.94 -12.11
N TRP A 312 11.78 14.20 -12.35
CA TRP A 312 10.71 13.96 -11.39
C TRP A 312 11.22 13.29 -10.10
N MET A 313 11.97 12.19 -10.23
CA MET A 313 12.63 11.48 -9.11
C MET A 313 14.09 11.91 -8.89
N GLY A 314 14.50 13.06 -9.46
CA GLY A 314 15.90 13.48 -9.43
C GLY A 314 16.83 12.62 -10.31
N ASP A 315 18.12 12.94 -10.27
CA ASP A 315 19.19 12.22 -10.97
C ASP A 315 20.03 11.42 -9.98
N SER A 316 19.77 10.11 -9.91
CA SER A 316 20.44 9.19 -8.99
C SER A 316 21.73 8.61 -9.57
N VAL A 317 22.81 8.72 -8.81
CA VAL A 317 24.11 8.11 -9.10
C VAL A 317 24.52 7.25 -7.91
N GLY A 318 24.91 6.00 -8.18
CA GLY A 318 25.29 5.03 -7.15
C GLY A 318 26.78 4.75 -7.12
N HIS A 319 27.32 4.46 -5.94
CA HIS A 319 28.65 3.87 -5.75
C HIS A 319 28.62 2.90 -4.56
N TRP A 320 29.61 2.01 -4.50
CA TRP A 320 29.73 1.07 -3.40
C TRP A 320 30.71 1.57 -2.33
N GLU A 321 30.28 1.55 -1.08
CA GLU A 321 31.13 1.72 0.11
C GLU A 321 31.16 0.40 0.88
N GLY A 322 32.17 -0.43 0.60
CA GLY A 322 32.20 -1.82 1.08
C GLY A 322 30.99 -2.60 0.57
N ASP A 323 30.16 -3.08 1.51
CA ASP A 323 28.93 -3.85 1.23
C ASP A 323 27.65 -2.98 1.22
N THR A 324 27.78 -1.66 1.15
CA THR A 324 26.64 -0.74 1.09
C THR A 324 26.61 -0.02 -0.25
N LEU A 325 25.47 -0.08 -0.93
CA LEU A 325 25.20 0.79 -2.07
C LEU A 325 24.81 2.16 -1.54
N VAL A 326 25.60 3.17 -1.86
CA VAL A 326 25.30 4.58 -1.57
C VAL A 326 24.77 5.20 -2.85
N VAL A 327 23.66 5.92 -2.75
CA VAL A 327 23.01 6.58 -3.89
C VAL A 327 22.88 8.06 -3.56
N ASP A 328 23.57 8.87 -4.35
CA ASP A 328 23.46 10.33 -4.32
C ASP A 328 22.39 10.75 -5.33
N THR A 329 21.41 11.55 -4.91
CA THR A 329 20.37 12.08 -5.80
C THR A 329 20.24 13.59 -5.67
N THR A 330 20.34 14.26 -6.82
CA THR A 330 20.18 15.71 -6.98
C THR A 330 19.21 16.02 -8.15
N ASN A 331 19.19 17.25 -8.65
CA ASN A 331 18.48 17.65 -9.87
C ASN A 331 16.96 17.36 -9.86
N PHE A 332 16.29 17.56 -8.72
CA PHE A 332 14.83 17.47 -8.64
C PHE A 332 14.17 18.62 -9.42
N THR A 333 12.98 18.37 -9.96
CA THR A 333 12.10 19.41 -10.53
C THR A 333 11.30 20.10 -9.43
N ASP A 334 10.96 21.36 -9.66
CA ASP A 334 10.00 22.16 -8.90
C ASP A 334 8.54 21.63 -8.87
N LYS A 335 8.25 20.58 -9.66
CA LYS A 335 6.92 19.97 -9.79
C LYS A 335 6.67 18.84 -8.80
N THR A 336 7.70 18.34 -8.12
CA THR A 336 7.54 17.44 -6.97
C THR A 336 7.69 18.23 -5.67
N ARG A 337 7.04 17.74 -4.60
CA ARG A 337 6.94 18.50 -3.34
C ARG A 337 7.03 17.58 -2.14
N PHE A 338 8.10 16.77 -2.10
CA PHE A 338 8.37 15.92 -0.96
C PHE A 338 8.41 16.76 0.32
N ARG A 339 7.33 16.70 1.11
CA ARG A 339 7.18 17.44 2.37
C ARG A 339 7.63 18.92 2.28
N GLY A 340 7.29 19.61 1.18
CA GLY A 340 7.61 21.04 1.00
C GLY A 340 9.03 21.36 0.54
N ALA A 341 9.83 20.34 0.21
CA ALA A 341 11.18 20.48 -0.34
C ALA A 341 11.25 21.44 -1.54
N SER A 342 12.42 22.03 -1.70
CA SER A 342 12.83 22.83 -2.85
C SER A 342 13.40 21.93 -3.95
N GLU A 343 13.65 22.50 -5.13
CA GLU A 343 14.33 21.81 -6.22
C GLU A 343 15.83 21.57 -5.94
N ASP A 344 16.37 22.20 -4.90
CA ASP A 344 17.75 22.03 -4.43
C ASP A 344 17.87 20.97 -3.33
N MET A 345 16.80 20.20 -3.09
CA MET A 345 16.85 19.02 -2.24
C MET A 345 17.96 18.07 -2.72
N HIS A 346 18.70 17.54 -1.76
CA HIS A 346 19.72 16.52 -1.96
C HIS A 346 19.40 15.34 -1.06
N VAL A 347 19.42 14.14 -1.62
CA VAL A 347 19.13 12.91 -0.89
C VAL A 347 20.28 11.94 -1.06
N VAL A 348 20.81 11.46 0.06
CA VAL A 348 21.79 10.37 0.09
C VAL A 348 21.12 9.14 0.70
N GLU A 349 20.90 8.13 -0.12
CA GLU A 349 20.36 6.84 0.31
C GLU A 349 21.49 5.82 0.49
N ARG A 350 21.27 4.85 1.38
CA ARG A 350 22.15 3.74 1.68
C ARG A 350 21.35 2.46 1.74
N PHE A 351 21.72 1.48 0.93
CA PHE A 351 21.09 0.17 0.85
C PHE A 351 22.11 -0.88 1.29
N THR A 352 21.86 -1.52 2.44
CA THR A 352 22.76 -2.52 3.03
C THR A 352 22.02 -3.81 3.25
N ARG A 353 22.49 -4.92 2.66
CA ARG A 353 21.88 -6.23 2.88
C ARG A 353 22.23 -6.72 4.30
N VAL A 354 21.24 -6.78 5.19
CA VAL A 354 21.42 -7.16 6.61
C VAL A 354 21.09 -8.63 6.90
N GLY A 355 20.90 -9.42 5.85
CA GLY A 355 20.66 -10.86 5.92
C GLY A 355 20.00 -11.37 4.64
N PRO A 356 19.63 -12.67 4.59
CA PRO A 356 18.97 -13.23 3.42
C PRO A 356 17.56 -12.66 3.19
N LYS A 357 16.91 -12.10 4.22
CA LYS A 357 15.49 -11.71 4.19
C LYS A 357 15.21 -10.22 4.34
N ALA A 358 16.22 -9.36 4.39
CA ALA A 358 15.98 -7.92 4.58
C ALA A 358 17.10 -7.05 4.00
N LEU A 359 16.67 -5.91 3.48
CA LEU A 359 17.53 -4.77 3.12
C LEU A 359 17.35 -3.69 4.18
N LEU A 360 18.44 -3.21 4.80
CA LEU A 360 18.39 -1.99 5.57
C LEU A 360 18.50 -0.81 4.61
N TYR A 361 17.46 0.00 4.61
CA TYR A 361 17.40 1.23 3.85
C TYR A 361 17.53 2.42 4.80
N ARG A 362 18.50 3.28 4.54
CA ARG A 362 18.73 4.53 5.26
C ARG A 362 18.81 5.66 4.26
N PHE A 363 18.30 6.83 4.62
CA PHE A 363 18.37 8.01 3.79
C PHE A 363 18.63 9.25 4.64
N THR A 364 19.39 10.18 4.08
CA THR A 364 19.61 11.51 4.66
C THR A 364 19.14 12.55 3.64
N ILE A 365 18.40 13.55 4.11
CA ILE A 365 17.88 14.63 3.27
C ILE A 365 18.51 15.94 3.71
N GLU A 366 18.99 16.69 2.73
CA GLU A 366 19.52 18.03 2.89
C GLU A 366 18.74 18.99 2.00
N ASP A 367 18.11 19.99 2.61
CA ASP A 367 17.50 21.11 1.90
C ASP A 367 17.42 22.31 2.86
N PRO A 368 18.48 23.14 2.92
CA PRO A 368 18.53 24.27 3.84
C PRO A 368 17.50 25.35 3.51
N ALA A 369 16.94 25.36 2.30
CA ALA A 369 15.83 26.22 1.97
C ALA A 369 14.51 25.75 2.60
N THR A 370 14.43 24.49 3.04
CA THR A 370 13.20 23.88 3.60
C THR A 370 13.31 23.59 5.09
N TRP A 371 14.35 22.89 5.53
CA TRP A 371 14.50 22.43 6.91
C TRP A 371 15.65 23.13 7.61
N ALA A 372 15.53 23.31 8.93
CA ALA A 372 16.55 23.96 9.74
C ALA A 372 17.89 23.18 9.81
N ARG A 373 17.88 21.89 9.47
CA ARG A 373 19.06 21.02 9.39
C ARG A 373 18.75 19.77 8.55
N PRO A 374 19.79 19.05 8.08
CA PRO A 374 19.63 17.70 7.55
C PRO A 374 18.93 16.77 8.54
N TRP A 375 18.30 15.73 8.01
CA TRP A 375 17.69 14.69 8.82
C TRP A 375 17.79 13.33 8.14
N THR A 376 17.81 12.28 8.96
CA THR A 376 18.05 10.90 8.55
C THR A 376 16.93 10.00 9.02
N GLY A 377 16.45 9.14 8.12
CA GLY A 377 15.56 8.04 8.44
C GLY A 377 16.15 6.69 8.08
N GLU A 378 15.69 5.64 8.74
CA GLU A 378 16.01 4.26 8.40
C GLU A 378 14.85 3.30 8.70
N TYR A 379 14.71 2.28 7.86
CA TYR A 379 13.85 1.14 8.11
C TYR A 379 14.28 -0.03 7.23
N THR A 380 13.78 -1.22 7.55
CA THR A 380 14.07 -2.43 6.79
C THR A 380 13.03 -2.67 5.73
N TRP A 381 13.46 -3.15 4.57
CA TRP A 381 12.60 -3.72 3.55
C TRP A 381 12.72 -5.24 3.60
N PRO A 382 11.74 -5.95 4.18
CA PRO A 382 11.64 -7.41 4.08
C PRO A 382 11.64 -7.88 2.63
N ALA A 383 12.42 -8.93 2.33
CA ALA A 383 12.34 -9.61 1.04
C ALA A 383 11.09 -10.50 1.01
N THR A 384 10.45 -10.57 -0.15
CA THR A 384 9.25 -11.39 -0.40
C THR A 384 9.37 -12.13 -1.73
N ASP A 385 8.66 -13.26 -1.82
CA ASP A 385 8.50 -14.03 -3.07
C ASP A 385 7.23 -13.62 -3.84
N GLU A 386 6.54 -12.58 -3.35
CA GLU A 386 5.42 -11.97 -4.06
C GLU A 386 5.86 -11.29 -5.36
N HIS A 387 4.91 -11.23 -6.30
CA HIS A 387 5.15 -10.70 -7.64
C HIS A 387 4.54 -9.31 -7.74
N ILE A 388 5.27 -8.40 -8.38
CA ILE A 388 4.71 -7.12 -8.78
C ILE A 388 3.80 -7.36 -9.97
N TYR A 389 2.53 -6.98 -9.82
CA TYR A 389 1.55 -6.99 -10.88
C TYR A 389 1.44 -5.61 -11.51
N GLU A 390 0.82 -5.55 -12.69
CA GLU A 390 0.52 -4.28 -13.36
C GLU A 390 -0.34 -3.39 -12.47
N TYR A 391 0.09 -2.14 -12.28
CA TYR A 391 -0.72 -1.08 -11.72
C TYR A 391 -1.27 -0.24 -12.88
N ALA A 392 -2.48 -0.56 -13.31
CA ALA A 392 -3.13 0.06 -14.45
C ALA A 392 -3.71 1.44 -14.07
N CYS A 393 -2.83 2.40 -13.74
CA CYS A 393 -3.23 3.69 -13.19
C CYS A 393 -4.11 4.51 -14.15
N HIS A 394 -3.82 4.42 -15.45
CA HIS A 394 -4.49 5.22 -16.47
C HIS A 394 -5.66 4.46 -17.12
N GLU A 395 -5.55 3.14 -17.26
CA GLU A 395 -6.57 2.30 -17.85
C GLU A 395 -7.85 2.38 -17.01
N SER A 396 -8.95 2.79 -17.64
CA SER A 396 -10.23 3.02 -16.98
C SER A 396 -10.24 4.14 -15.91
N ASN A 397 -9.23 5.02 -15.89
CA ASN A 397 -9.27 6.24 -15.10
C ASN A 397 -10.11 7.32 -15.80
N TYR A 398 -11.43 7.17 -15.71
CA TYR A 398 -12.40 8.13 -16.25
C TYR A 398 -12.71 9.26 -15.26
N ALA A 399 -12.10 9.28 -14.08
CA ALA A 399 -12.46 10.19 -13.00
C ALA A 399 -12.27 11.65 -13.44
N LEU A 400 -11.13 11.96 -14.07
CA LEU A 400 -10.84 13.32 -14.53
C LEU A 400 -11.85 13.79 -15.59
N GLU A 401 -12.15 12.95 -16.58
CA GLU A 401 -13.15 13.25 -17.60
C GLU A 401 -14.54 13.45 -16.98
N ASN A 402 -14.96 12.57 -16.08
CA ASN A 402 -16.25 12.62 -15.41
C ASN A 402 -16.40 13.88 -14.56
N ILE A 403 -15.35 14.29 -13.85
CA ILE A 403 -15.33 15.52 -13.05
C ILE A 403 -15.48 16.74 -13.95
N LEU A 404 -14.73 16.80 -15.06
CA LEU A 404 -14.84 17.90 -16.02
C LEU A 404 -16.22 17.95 -16.68
N ARG A 405 -16.80 16.80 -17.05
CA ARG A 405 -18.18 16.69 -17.57
C ARG A 405 -19.21 17.17 -16.54
N GLY A 406 -19.05 16.78 -15.28
CA GLY A 406 -19.88 17.25 -14.17
C GLY A 406 -19.83 18.77 -14.00
N ALA A 407 -18.63 19.37 -14.07
CA ALA A 407 -18.45 20.81 -14.02
C ALA A 407 -19.16 21.52 -15.20
N ARG A 408 -19.01 21.02 -16.44
CA ARG A 408 -19.72 21.58 -17.61
C ARG A 408 -21.24 21.50 -17.45
N ARG A 409 -21.75 20.43 -16.83
CA ARG A 409 -23.19 20.31 -16.56
C ARG A 409 -23.66 21.37 -15.57
N ARG A 410 -22.93 21.60 -14.48
CA ARG A 410 -23.25 22.66 -13.51
C ARG A 410 -23.26 24.04 -14.15
N GLU A 411 -22.25 24.37 -14.96
CA GLU A 411 -22.22 25.65 -15.69
C GLU A 411 -23.44 25.85 -16.60
N ALA A 412 -23.87 24.79 -17.29
CA ALA A 412 -25.07 24.83 -18.13
C ALA A 412 -26.35 25.06 -17.30
N ASP A 413 -26.48 24.40 -16.14
CA ASP A 413 -27.61 24.57 -15.23
C ASP A 413 -27.65 25.99 -14.64
N GLU A 414 -26.51 26.55 -14.22
CA GLU A 414 -26.39 27.92 -13.72
C GLU A 414 -26.70 28.97 -14.79
N ALA A 415 -26.23 28.77 -16.02
CA ALA A 415 -26.55 29.65 -17.15
C ALA A 415 -28.05 29.64 -17.47
N ALA A 416 -28.69 28.47 -17.40
CA ALA A 416 -30.13 28.34 -17.61
C ALA A 416 -30.93 29.01 -16.49
N GLU A 417 -30.48 28.94 -15.24
CA GLU A 417 -31.11 29.63 -14.11
C GLU A 417 -30.99 31.15 -14.24
N LYS A 418 -29.80 31.67 -14.57
CA LYS A 418 -29.59 33.11 -14.83
C LYS A 418 -30.43 33.63 -15.98
N ALA A 419 -30.65 32.84 -17.03
CA ALA A 419 -31.49 33.23 -18.16
C ALA A 419 -33.00 33.25 -17.83
N ARG A 420 -33.42 32.62 -16.74
CA ARG A 420 -34.82 32.62 -16.26
C ARG A 420 -35.14 33.79 -15.32
N GLN A 421 -34.12 34.39 -14.71
CA GLN A 421 -34.21 35.59 -13.86
C GLN A 421 -34.18 36.84 -14.74
#